data_AF-A0A6N8X080-F1
#
_entry.id   AF-A0A6N8X080-F1
#
_cell.length_a   1.000
_cell.length_b   1.000
_cell.length_c   1.000
_cell.angle_alpha   90.00
_cell.angle_beta   90.00
_cell.angle_gamma   90.00
#
_symmetry.space_group_name_H-M   'P 1'
#
loop_
_entity.id
_entity.type
_entity.pdbx_description
1 polymer ?
#
loop_
_entity_poly.entity_id
_entity_poly.type
_entity_poly.pdbx_seq_one_letter_code
_entity_poly.pdbx_strand_id
1 'polypeptide(L)' 'MMDALFPGAPAVVDWGLERMEAALEELENPQRRYRTLHVGGTNGKGSVASTWASVLTRHGHRTGLYTSPHL' A
#
# COMPACT_ATOMS: atom_id res chain seq x y z
N MET A 1 9.80 21.26 -1.43
CA MET A 1 9.26 20.26 -0.45
C MET A 1 8.55 19.12 -1.17
N MET A 2 7.73 19.37 -2.20
CA MET A 2 7.12 18.30 -3.01
C MET A 2 8.14 17.45 -3.79
N ASP A 3 9.20 18.06 -4.33
CA ASP A 3 10.24 17.33 -5.09
C ASP A 3 11.06 16.35 -4.25
N ALA A 4 11.12 16.55 -2.93
CA ALA A 4 11.78 15.63 -2.00
C ALA A 4 10.89 14.41 -1.66
N LEU A 5 9.57 14.56 -1.75
CA LEU A 5 8.60 13.48 -1.49
C LEU A 5 8.30 12.65 -2.74
N PHE A 6 8.41 13.25 -3.92
CA PHE A 6 8.22 12.58 -5.21
C PHE A 6 9.44 12.80 -6.12
N PRO A 7 10.61 12.22 -5.78
CA PRO A 7 11.70 12.18 -6.74
C PRO A 7 11.20 11.49 -8.02
N GLY A 8 11.59 12.01 -9.18
CA GLY A 8 11.14 11.49 -10.47
C GLY A 8 11.29 9.97 -10.53
N ALA A 9 10.23 9.28 -10.99
CA ALA A 9 10.22 7.83 -11.02
C ALA A 9 11.44 7.33 -11.81
N PRO A 10 12.23 6.37 -11.27
CA PRO A 10 13.39 5.88 -11.97
C PRO A 10 12.97 5.28 -13.32
N ALA A 11 13.76 5.54 -14.36
CA ALA A 11 13.51 5.03 -15.71
C ALA A 11 13.49 3.49 -15.77
N VAL A 12 14.05 2.84 -14.75
CA VAL A 12 14.08 1.38 -14.59
C VAL A 12 13.51 1.03 -13.22
N VAL A 13 12.60 0.07 -13.17
CA VAL A 13 12.08 -0.47 -11.92
C VAL A 13 13.16 -1.33 -11.27
N ASP A 14 13.67 -0.87 -10.14
CA ASP A 14 14.57 -1.63 -9.28
C ASP A 14 13.74 -2.57 -8.40
N TRP A 15 13.75 -3.86 -8.76
CA TRP A 15 13.05 -4.92 -8.05
C TRP A 15 13.85 -5.38 -6.83
N GLY A 16 13.16 -5.54 -5.70
CA GLY A 16 13.77 -5.97 -4.44
C GLY A 16 12.92 -5.49 -3.27
N LEU A 17 13.01 -6.19 -2.15
CA LEU A 17 12.30 -5.82 -0.91
C LEU A 17 13.24 -5.18 0.12
N GLU A 18 14.55 -5.33 -0.04
CA GLU A 18 15.59 -5.01 0.93
C GLU A 18 15.52 -3.54 1.38
N ARG A 19 15.31 -2.61 0.44
CA ARG A 19 15.16 -1.17 0.74
C ARG A 19 13.91 -0.88 1.56
N MET A 20 12.80 -1.55 1.22
CA MET A 20 11.53 -1.38 1.93
C MET A 20 11.60 -2.03 3.31
N GLU A 21 12.20 -3.21 3.42
CA GLU A 21 12.39 -3.92 4.68
C GLU A 21 13.24 -3.11 5.66
N ALA A 22 14.38 -2.56 5.21
CA ALA A 22 15.21 -1.67 6.03
C ALA A 22 14.46 -0.42 6.49
N ALA A 23 13.68 0.21 5.60
CA ALA A 23 12.87 1.38 5.96
C ALA A 23 11.77 1.04 6.98
N LEU A 24 11.13 -0.13 6.86
CA LEU A 24 10.11 -0.58 7.80
C LEU A 24 10.71 -0.97 9.15
N GLU A 25 11.93 -1.50 9.18
CA GLU A 25 12.65 -1.81 10.42
C GLU A 25 12.95 -0.54 11.24
N GLU A 26 13.45 0.52 10.60
CA GLU A 26 13.69 1.83 11.22
C GLU A 26 12.41 2.45 11.81
N LEU A 27 11.25 2.17 11.20
CA LEU A 27 9.94 2.63 11.66
C LEU A 27 9.27 1.70 12.69
N GLU A 28 10.01 0.74 13.25
CA GLU A 28 9.52 -0.26 14.19
C GLU A 28 8.37 -1.12 13.64
N ASN A 29 8.47 -1.49 12.36
CA ASN A 29 7.56 -2.39 11.65
C ASN A 29 6.05 -2.01 11.80
N PRO A 30 5.63 -0.81 11.41
CA PRO A 30 4.27 -0.33 11.63
C PRO A 30 3.21 -1.17 10.90
N GLN A 31 3.58 -1.79 9.77
CA GLN A 31 2.75 -2.72 8.99
C GLN A 31 2.30 -3.97 9.77
N ARG A 32 2.97 -4.29 10.89
CA ARG A 32 2.61 -5.43 11.76
C ARG A 32 1.56 -5.08 12.81
N ARG A 33 1.20 -3.80 12.96
CA ARG A 33 0.27 -3.32 14.01
C ARG A 33 -1.21 -3.56 13.69
N TYR A 34 -1.52 -4.07 12.50
CA TYR A 34 -2.89 -4.29 12.03
C TYR A 34 -2.98 -5.49 11.08
N ARG A 35 -4.19 -6.05 10.94
CA ARG A 35 -4.47 -7.11 9.95
C ARG A 35 -4.50 -6.51 8.54
N THR A 36 -3.95 -7.24 7.58
CA THR A 36 -3.77 -6.77 6.20
C THR A 36 -4.37 -7.74 5.20
N LEU A 37 -5.10 -7.21 4.22
CA LEU A 37 -5.51 -7.92 3.01
C LEU A 37 -4.63 -7.44 1.85
N HIS A 38 -3.84 -8.34 1.26
CA HIS A 38 -2.98 -8.03 0.12
C HIS A 38 -3.63 -8.51 -1.18
N VAL A 39 -3.90 -7.59 -2.11
CA VAL A 39 -4.66 -7.87 -3.35
C VAL A 39 -3.76 -7.70 -4.57
N GLY A 40 -3.32 -8.82 -5.15
CA GLY A 40 -2.55 -8.87 -6.41
C GLY A 40 -3.41 -9.20 -7.63
N GLY A 41 -2.78 -9.22 -8.81
CA GLY A 41 -3.41 -9.63 -10.09
C GLY A 41 -3.23 -8.61 -11.23
N THR A 42 -3.50 -8.99 -12.48
CA THR A 42 -3.36 -8.07 -13.63
C THR A 42 -4.44 -7.00 -13.63
N ASN A 43 -5.70 -7.39 -13.36
CA ASN A 43 -6.88 -6.53 -13.41
C ASN A 43 -7.72 -6.63 -12.13
N GLY A 44 -8.59 -5.64 -11.87
CA GLY A 44 -9.61 -5.72 -10.82
C GLY A 44 -9.14 -5.51 -9.37
N LYS A 45 -7.83 -5.42 -9.11
CA LYS A 45 -7.26 -5.22 -7.75
C LYS A 45 -7.90 -4.06 -6.98
N GLY A 46 -8.03 -2.89 -7.62
CA GLY A 46 -8.62 -1.70 -7.01
C GLY A 46 -10.10 -1.91 -6.66
N SER A 47 -10.86 -2.53 -7.57
CA SER A 47 -12.28 -2.84 -7.33
C SER A 47 -12.48 -3.83 -6.20
N VAL A 48 -11.66 -4.89 -6.14
CA VAL A 48 -11.69 -5.89 -5.05
C VAL A 48 -11.30 -5.25 -3.73
N ALA A 49 -10.22 -4.47 -3.68
CA ALA A 49 -9.78 -3.77 -2.48
C ALA A 49 -10.82 -2.78 -1.97
N SER A 50 -11.45 -2.00 -2.86
CA SER A 50 -12.52 -1.05 -2.52
C SER A 50 -13.78 -1.75 -1.99
N THR A 51 -14.17 -2.87 -2.62
CA THR A 51 -15.29 -3.70 -2.15
C THR A 51 -15.06 -4.17 -0.72
N TRP A 52 -13.88 -4.75 -0.44
CA TRP A 52 -13.54 -5.22 0.89
C TRP A 52 -13.44 -4.08 1.91
N ALA A 53 -12.84 -2.95 1.53
CA ALA A 53 -12.76 -1.79 2.41
C ALA A 53 -14.16 -1.30 2.83
N SER A 54 -15.10 -1.26 1.89
CA SER A 54 -16.50 -0.89 2.13
C SER A 54 -17.20 -1.88 3.06
N VAL A 55 -17.05 -3.18 2.80
CA VAL A 55 -17.64 -4.25 3.63
C VAL A 55 -17.09 -4.16 5.07
N LEU A 56 -15.78 -4.13 5.24
CA LEU A 56 -15.15 -4.10 6.56
C LEU A 56 -15.51 -2.84 7.35
N THR A 57 -15.53 -1.67 6.69
CA THR A 57 -15.98 -0.41 7.30
C THR A 57 -17.43 -0.50 7.75
N ARG A 58 -18.32 -1.05 6.91
CA ARG A 58 -19.75 -1.23 7.24
C ARG A 58 -19.96 -2.18 8.41
N HIS A 59 -19.07 -3.15 8.60
CA HIS A 59 -19.07 -4.06 9.75
C HIS A 59 -18.36 -3.51 11.00
N GLY A 60 -18.04 -2.21 11.02
CA GLY A 60 -17.50 -1.52 12.20
C GLY A 60 -15.98 -1.65 12.39
N HIS A 61 -15.25 -2.16 11.40
CA HIS A 61 -13.79 -2.17 11.45
C HIS A 61 -13.21 -0.82 11.04
N ARG A 62 -12.23 -0.32 11.80
CA ARG A 62 -11.38 0.80 11.38
C ARG A 62 -10.49 0.36 10.22
N THR A 63 -10.91 0.70 9.01
CA THR A 63 -10.36 0.15 7.77
C THR A 63 -9.60 1.22 6.99
N GLY A 64 -8.39 0.89 6.51
CA GLY A 64 -7.64 1.69 5.55
C GLY A 64 -7.64 1.05 4.17
N LEU A 65 -7.53 1.86 3.12
CA LEU A 65 -7.45 1.41 1.72
C LEU A 65 -6.23 2.05 1.06
N TYR A 66 -5.36 1.23 0.47
CA TYR A 66 -4.24 1.65 -0.36
C TYR A 66 -4.44 1.13 -1.78
N THR A 67 -4.45 2.04 -2.76
CA THR A 67 -4.61 1.72 -4.19
C THR A 67 -3.71 2.63 -5.02
N SER A 68 -3.16 2.10 -6.12
CA SER A 68 -2.34 2.85 -7.07
C SER A 68 -2.63 2.38 -8.51
N PRO A 69 -2.53 3.25 -9.54
CA PRO A 69 -2.35 4.71 -9.45
C PRO A 69 -3.62 5.43 -8.98
N HIS A 70 -3.53 6.75 -8.77
CA HIS A 70 -4.67 7.63 -8.51
C HIS A 70 -5.11 8.35 -9.81
N LEU A 71 -6.38 8.75 -9.89
CA LEU A 71 -6.95 9.55 -10.99
C LEU A 71 -7.03 11.03 -10.59
#